data_AF-A0A158KTT1-F1
#
_entry.id   AF-A0A158KTT1-F1
#
_cell.length_a   1.000
_cell.length_b   1.000
_cell.length_c   1.000
_cell.angle_alpha   90.00
_cell.angle_beta   90.00
_cell.angle_gamma   90.00
#
_symmetry.space_group_name_H-M   'P 1'
#
loop_
_entity.id
_entity.type
_entity.pdbx_description
1 polymer ?
#
loop_
_entity_poly.entity_id
_entity_poly.type
_entity_poly.pdbx_seq_one_letter_code
_entity_poly.pdbx_strand_id
1 'polypeptide(L)'
;MRKRGIAFEALDNGILSCEDPKALQRICDGLDERKIDRLLRKWLARLPHPFDRRDRAAGYRYALSILQAEFALTQVLDRPVTGRIFFEQVIRENLDIGRPGQVQLIFDRRVNRRTPGRFRTRVITEGVTPSLHVDYKRSRIKQYHKEGQALRTETTINDTRDFRVGRLLRNLPELRRIGFAANRRMLEIEQISHDCALGEDAFQDLQRARHVHGQRAPALRFADPKVQALLQALVMFVFVARGFTNQDLRQAYAVLLGLRPGEIGPGHMSYELRRLRLHGLIERVPKTHRYQLTNRGLQTALFYTRVYSRILRPGLALVSPQAPAASPASLQRSFRTAEQAVNAWCDQVKIAA
;
A
#
# COMPACT_ATOMS: atom_id res chain seq x y z
N MET A 1 -18.45 -27.64 -1.87
CA MET A 1 -19.21 -27.17 -3.04
C MET A 1 -19.97 -28.31 -3.68
N ARG A 2 -19.37 -29.17 -4.54
CA ARG A 2 -20.06 -30.30 -5.22
C ARG A 2 -20.95 -31.16 -4.32
N LYS A 3 -20.42 -31.66 -3.19
CA LYS A 3 -21.19 -32.48 -2.22
C LYS A 3 -22.39 -31.75 -1.58
N ARG A 4 -22.40 -30.42 -1.60
CA ARG A 4 -23.48 -29.58 -1.06
C ARG A 4 -24.38 -29.01 -2.16
N GLY A 5 -24.19 -29.41 -3.42
CA GLY A 5 -24.98 -28.92 -4.55
C GLY A 5 -24.80 -27.44 -4.89
N ILE A 6 -23.80 -26.74 -4.33
CA ILE A 6 -23.59 -25.30 -4.57
C ILE A 6 -22.85 -25.12 -5.89
N ALA A 7 -23.45 -24.34 -6.81
CA ALA A 7 -22.83 -24.02 -8.10
C ALA A 7 -21.61 -23.11 -7.94
N PHE A 8 -20.53 -23.39 -8.68
CA PHE A 8 -19.30 -22.60 -8.67
C PHE A 8 -18.49 -22.82 -9.94
N GLU A 9 -17.64 -21.85 -10.25
CA GLU A 9 -16.66 -21.91 -11.34
C GLU A 9 -15.24 -21.81 -10.77
N ALA A 10 -14.33 -22.65 -11.25
CA ALA A 10 -12.96 -22.70 -10.76
C ALA A 10 -12.07 -21.62 -11.40
N LEU A 11 -11.06 -21.14 -10.67
CA LEU A 11 -10.04 -20.21 -11.15
C LEU A 11 -8.65 -20.79 -10.84
N ASP A 12 -8.25 -21.86 -11.54
CA ASP A 12 -7.07 -22.66 -11.20
C ASP A 12 -7.10 -23.10 -9.71
N ASN A 13 -6.22 -22.59 -8.84
CA ASN A 13 -6.21 -22.86 -7.40
C ASN A 13 -7.16 -21.95 -6.58
N GLY A 14 -8.10 -21.28 -7.25
CA GLY A 14 -9.12 -20.41 -6.68
C GLY A 14 -10.52 -20.70 -7.21
N ILE A 15 -11.46 -19.78 -6.93
CA ILE A 15 -12.87 -19.86 -7.36
C ILE A 15 -13.20 -18.53 -8.04
N LEU A 16 -13.69 -18.59 -9.28
CA LEU A 16 -14.06 -17.42 -10.08
C LEU A 16 -15.43 -16.91 -9.69
N SER A 17 -16.42 -17.80 -9.63
CA SER A 17 -17.79 -17.48 -9.26
C SER A 17 -18.36 -18.56 -8.34
N CYS A 18 -19.30 -18.18 -7.49
CA CYS A 18 -19.93 -19.09 -6.54
C CYS A 18 -21.32 -18.57 -6.16
N GLU A 19 -22.31 -19.46 -6.22
CA GLU A 19 -23.70 -19.16 -5.86
C GLU A 19 -23.84 -18.75 -4.38
N ASP A 20 -23.13 -19.41 -3.46
CA ASP A 20 -23.07 -19.02 -2.04
C ASP A 20 -21.62 -18.73 -1.59
N PRO A 21 -21.13 -17.47 -1.75
CA PRO A 21 -19.80 -17.07 -1.32
C PRO A 21 -19.58 -17.21 0.19
N LYS A 22 -20.62 -17.07 1.01
CA LYS A 22 -20.51 -17.23 2.48
C LYS A 22 -20.30 -18.70 2.84
N ALA A 23 -20.98 -19.64 2.18
CA ALA A 23 -20.69 -21.06 2.34
C ALA A 23 -19.32 -21.45 1.83
N LEU A 24 -18.87 -20.89 0.70
CA LEU A 24 -17.51 -21.09 0.20
C LEU A 24 -16.48 -20.67 1.26
N GLN A 25 -16.60 -19.46 1.80
CA GLN A 25 -15.69 -18.94 2.81
C GLN A 25 -15.69 -19.83 4.06
N ARG A 26 -16.86 -20.26 4.56
CA ARG A 26 -16.96 -21.22 5.68
C ARG A 26 -16.26 -22.55 5.40
N ILE A 27 -16.30 -23.05 4.16
CA ILE A 27 -15.61 -24.28 3.77
C ILE A 27 -14.10 -24.07 3.77
N CYS A 28 -13.61 -22.96 3.19
CA CYS A 28 -12.19 -22.60 3.21
C CYS A 28 -11.67 -22.42 4.64
N ASP A 29 -12.45 -21.77 5.50
CA ASP A 29 -12.08 -21.56 6.90
C ASP A 29 -12.02 -22.84 7.72
N GLY A 30 -12.81 -23.86 7.33
CA GLY A 30 -12.81 -25.18 7.94
C GLY A 30 -11.59 -26.06 7.65
N LEU A 31 -10.53 -25.53 7.04
CA LEU A 31 -9.20 -26.17 6.97
C LEU A 31 -8.35 -25.72 8.17
N ASP A 32 -8.30 -26.55 9.22
CA ASP A 32 -7.60 -26.27 10.47
C ASP A 32 -6.51 -27.29 10.80
N GLU A 33 -5.76 -27.05 11.87
CA GLU A 33 -4.71 -27.92 12.37
C GLU A 33 -5.23 -29.33 12.70
N ARG A 34 -6.46 -29.45 13.20
CA ARG A 34 -7.06 -30.73 13.60
C ARG A 34 -7.36 -31.60 12.40
N LYS A 35 -7.85 -30.99 11.31
CA LYS A 35 -8.16 -31.68 10.05
C LYS A 35 -6.89 -32.12 9.35
N ILE A 36 -5.86 -31.29 9.34
CA ILE A 36 -4.53 -31.62 8.80
C ILE A 36 -3.90 -32.78 9.60
N ASP A 37 -3.90 -32.67 10.93
CA ASP A 37 -3.38 -33.71 11.82
C ASP A 37 -4.13 -35.05 11.64
N ARG A 38 -5.48 -35.01 11.57
CA ARG A 38 -6.30 -36.20 11.31
C ARG A 38 -5.99 -36.84 9.96
N LEU A 39 -5.80 -36.04 8.91
CA LEU A 39 -5.44 -36.53 7.59
C LEU A 39 -4.09 -37.25 7.62
N LEU A 40 -3.07 -36.66 8.27
CA LEU A 40 -1.78 -37.32 8.42
C LEU A 40 -1.90 -38.62 9.24
N ARG A 41 -2.59 -38.58 10.39
CA ARG A 41 -2.73 -39.74 11.27
C ARG A 41 -3.41 -40.92 10.56
N LYS A 42 -4.37 -40.64 9.67
CA LYS A 42 -4.99 -41.66 8.80
C LYS A 42 -3.94 -42.38 7.96
N TRP A 43 -2.96 -41.66 7.41
CA TRP A 43 -1.90 -42.25 6.58
C TRP A 43 -0.82 -42.92 7.42
N LEU A 44 -0.39 -42.30 8.52
CA LEU A 44 0.58 -42.90 9.45
C LEU A 44 0.09 -44.21 10.08
N ALA A 45 -1.23 -44.42 10.17
CA ALA A 45 -1.80 -45.69 10.62
C ALA A 45 -1.65 -46.83 9.58
N ARG A 46 -1.39 -46.49 8.31
CA ARG A 46 -1.24 -47.46 7.20
C ARG A 46 0.21 -47.67 6.79
N LEU A 47 1.06 -46.66 7.00
CA LEU A 47 2.47 -46.72 6.63
C LEU A 47 3.28 -47.47 7.70
N PRO A 48 4.38 -48.15 7.31
CA PRO A 48 5.33 -48.70 8.26
C PRO A 48 5.81 -47.62 9.23
N HIS A 49 5.87 -47.96 10.51
CA HIS A 49 6.25 -47.03 11.57
C HIS A 49 7.48 -47.57 12.31
N PRO A 50 8.53 -46.76 12.55
CA PRO A 50 9.76 -47.24 13.20
C PRO A 50 9.55 -47.61 14.67
N PHE A 51 8.58 -46.98 15.33
CA PHE A 51 8.19 -47.29 16.71
C PHE A 51 7.05 -48.30 16.75
N ASP A 52 7.09 -49.25 17.67
CA ASP A 52 6.08 -50.29 17.82
C ASP A 52 4.79 -49.76 18.51
N ARG A 53 3.85 -50.66 18.86
CA ARG A 53 2.61 -50.24 19.54
C ARG A 53 2.86 -49.72 20.96
N ARG A 54 3.81 -50.30 21.70
CA ARG A 54 4.14 -49.94 23.08
C ARG A 54 4.83 -48.59 23.11
N ASP A 55 5.79 -48.36 22.23
CA ASP A 55 6.48 -47.07 22.07
C ASP A 55 5.47 -45.94 21.77
N ARG A 56 4.54 -46.17 20.84
CA ARG A 56 3.51 -45.17 20.51
C ARG A 56 2.52 -44.94 21.65
N ALA A 57 2.26 -45.93 22.49
CA ALA A 57 1.46 -45.77 23.70
C ALA A 57 2.21 -44.96 24.78
N ALA A 58 3.54 -45.13 24.87
CA ALA A 58 4.42 -44.35 25.72
C ALA A 58 4.69 -42.91 25.24
N GLY A 59 4.22 -42.55 24.03
CA GLY A 59 4.27 -41.19 23.50
C GLY A 59 5.28 -40.96 22.38
N TYR A 60 6.04 -41.97 21.95
CA TYR A 60 6.97 -41.87 20.81
C TYR A 60 6.19 -41.78 19.49
N ARG A 61 5.82 -40.55 19.12
CA ARG A 61 4.99 -40.24 17.95
C ARG A 61 5.57 -39.06 17.18
N TYR A 62 5.26 -39.02 15.88
CA TYR A 62 5.60 -37.86 15.04
C TYR A 62 4.86 -36.60 15.50
N ALA A 63 5.62 -35.52 15.68
CA ALA A 63 5.09 -34.18 15.84
C ALA A 63 5.13 -33.46 14.48
N LEU A 64 4.01 -32.87 14.10
CA LEU A 64 3.89 -32.13 12.85
C LEU A 64 4.54 -30.76 12.96
N SER A 65 5.42 -30.43 12.01
CA SER A 65 6.00 -29.10 11.86
C SER A 65 5.63 -28.49 10.51
N ILE A 66 5.46 -27.16 10.50
CA ILE A 66 5.13 -26.36 9.33
C ILE A 66 6.44 -25.88 8.73
N LEU A 67 6.79 -26.42 7.56
CA LEU A 67 7.95 -25.99 6.78
C LEU A 67 7.64 -24.69 6.01
N GLN A 68 6.45 -24.63 5.42
CA GLN A 68 5.94 -23.49 4.66
C GLN A 68 4.43 -23.41 4.83
N ALA A 69 3.88 -22.20 4.90
CA ALA A 69 2.44 -21.96 4.84
C ALA A 69 2.14 -20.75 3.96
N GLU A 70 1.13 -20.87 3.10
CA GLU A 70 0.68 -19.81 2.20
C GLU A 70 -0.74 -19.40 2.57
N PHE A 71 -0.95 -18.09 2.74
CA PHE A 71 -2.23 -17.51 3.09
C PHE A 71 -2.61 -16.53 2.00
N ALA A 72 -3.71 -16.80 1.30
CA ALA A 72 -4.08 -16.02 0.14
C ALA A 72 -5.45 -15.38 0.26
N LEU A 73 -5.53 -14.16 -0.24
CA LEU A 73 -6.76 -13.42 -0.49
C LEU A 73 -6.86 -13.19 -1.99
N THR A 74 -7.93 -13.69 -2.61
CA THR A 74 -8.19 -13.53 -4.05
C THR A 74 -9.47 -12.72 -4.22
N GLN A 75 -9.37 -11.58 -4.89
CA GLN A 75 -10.48 -10.69 -5.19
C GLN A 75 -10.78 -10.78 -6.69
N VAL A 76 -11.91 -11.39 -7.02
CA VAL A 76 -12.39 -11.47 -8.40
C VAL A 76 -12.92 -10.10 -8.81
N LEU A 77 -12.53 -9.65 -9.99
CA LEU A 77 -12.84 -8.31 -10.50
C LEU A 77 -14.05 -8.38 -11.41
N ASP A 78 -14.96 -7.42 -11.27
CA ASP A 78 -16.13 -7.24 -12.14
C ASP A 78 -15.75 -6.82 -13.56
N ARG A 79 -14.66 -6.04 -13.69
CA ARG A 79 -14.07 -5.59 -14.96
C ARG A 79 -12.58 -5.93 -15.03
N PRO A 80 -12.22 -7.16 -15.44
CA PRO A 80 -10.83 -7.62 -15.33
C PRO A 80 -9.80 -6.82 -16.14
N VAL A 81 -10.22 -6.25 -17.29
CA VAL A 81 -9.35 -5.37 -18.11
C VAL A 81 -8.96 -4.11 -17.33
N THR A 82 -9.93 -3.46 -16.67
CA THR A 82 -9.67 -2.32 -15.77
C THR A 82 -8.83 -2.73 -14.58
N GLY A 83 -9.04 -3.95 -14.08
CA GLY A 83 -8.26 -4.59 -13.03
C GLY A 83 -6.76 -4.63 -13.29
N ARG A 84 -6.38 -5.02 -14.52
CA ARG A 84 -4.98 -5.01 -14.95
C ARG A 84 -4.38 -3.61 -14.94
N ILE A 85 -5.08 -2.63 -15.52
CA ILE A 85 -4.63 -1.24 -15.58
C ILE A 85 -4.43 -0.69 -14.17
N PHE A 86 -5.40 -0.93 -13.29
CA PHE A 86 -5.31 -0.57 -11.87
C PHE A 86 -4.07 -1.20 -11.22
N PHE A 87 -3.85 -2.50 -11.40
CA PHE A 87 -2.74 -3.19 -10.77
C PHE A 87 -1.37 -2.70 -11.26
N GLU A 88 -1.23 -2.35 -12.54
CA GLU A 88 -0.02 -1.71 -13.06
C GLU A 88 0.26 -0.36 -12.40
N GLN A 89 -0.78 0.42 -12.08
CA GLN A 89 -0.62 1.66 -11.31
C GLN A 89 -0.24 1.36 -9.85
N VAL A 90 -0.86 0.37 -9.21
CA VAL A 90 -0.49 -0.08 -7.85
C VAL A 90 0.99 -0.41 -7.78
N ILE A 91 1.52 -1.17 -8.75
CA ILE A 91 2.94 -1.51 -8.81
C ILE A 91 3.81 -0.25 -8.92
N ARG A 92 3.49 0.66 -9.85
CA ARG A 92 4.25 1.91 -10.06
C ARG A 92 4.31 2.77 -8.81
N GLU A 93 3.24 2.80 -8.03
CA GLU A 93 3.12 3.62 -6.83
C GLU A 93 3.76 3.00 -5.59
N ASN A 94 3.94 1.68 -5.57
CA ASN A 94 4.40 0.93 -4.40
C ASN A 94 5.76 0.25 -4.64
N LEU A 95 6.60 0.77 -5.55
CA LEU A 95 7.93 0.21 -5.84
C LEU A 95 8.87 0.18 -4.61
N ASP A 96 8.62 1.00 -3.59
CA ASP A 96 9.42 1.06 -2.37
C ASP A 96 8.79 0.35 -1.17
N ILE A 97 7.67 -0.36 -1.34
CA ILE A 97 6.89 -1.03 -0.28
C ILE A 97 7.66 -2.14 0.47
N GLY A 98 8.78 -2.59 -0.07
CA GLY A 98 9.70 -3.54 0.56
C GLY A 98 10.82 -2.90 1.36
N ARG A 99 10.89 -1.57 1.50
CA ARG A 99 11.87 -0.94 2.40
C ARG A 99 11.61 -1.32 3.86
N PRO A 100 12.62 -1.36 4.74
CA PRO A 100 12.47 -1.79 6.13
C PRO A 100 11.32 -1.13 6.90
N GLY A 101 11.11 0.19 6.72
CA GLY A 101 10.00 0.91 7.35
C GLY A 101 8.61 0.49 6.84
N GLN A 102 8.54 0.05 5.59
CA GLN A 102 7.33 -0.39 4.89
C GLN A 102 6.90 -1.78 5.32
N VAL A 103 7.85 -2.70 5.25
CA VAL A 103 7.68 -4.07 5.69
C VAL A 103 7.31 -4.15 7.17
N GLN A 104 7.78 -3.19 7.98
CA GLN A 104 7.41 -3.05 9.39
C GLN A 104 5.89 -3.00 9.60
N LEU A 105 5.18 -2.25 8.75
CA LEU A 105 3.72 -2.09 8.86
C LEU A 105 2.98 -3.33 8.37
N ILE A 106 3.34 -3.80 7.19
CA ILE A 106 2.69 -4.94 6.53
C ILE A 106 2.71 -6.14 7.47
N PHE A 107 3.86 -6.43 8.07
CA PHE A 107 4.01 -7.57 8.98
C PHE A 107 3.76 -7.22 10.46
N ASP A 108 3.57 -5.94 10.81
CA ASP A 108 3.40 -5.46 12.19
C ASP A 108 4.52 -5.95 13.13
N ARG A 109 5.76 -5.66 12.72
CA ARG A 109 6.98 -6.07 13.44
C ARG A 109 8.03 -5.01 13.34
N ARG A 110 8.51 -4.48 14.48
CA ARG A 110 9.56 -3.46 14.52
C ARG A 110 10.82 -3.90 13.75
N VAL A 111 11.26 -3.06 12.80
CA VAL A 111 12.49 -3.24 12.03
C VAL A 111 13.39 -2.04 12.27
N ASN A 112 14.64 -2.29 12.65
CA ASN A 112 15.67 -1.28 12.89
C ASN A 112 16.97 -1.70 12.19
N ARG A 113 18.01 -0.85 12.25
CA ARG A 113 19.32 -1.14 11.64
C ARG A 113 19.97 -2.45 12.10
N ARG A 114 19.63 -2.94 13.30
CA ARG A 114 20.16 -4.19 13.87
C ARG A 114 19.29 -5.41 13.54
N THR A 115 18.17 -5.23 12.84
CA THR A 115 17.26 -6.34 12.53
C THR A 115 17.84 -7.13 11.36
N PRO A 116 18.26 -8.39 11.57
CA PRO A 116 18.83 -9.19 10.49
C PRO A 116 17.74 -9.62 9.51
N GLY A 117 18.16 -9.84 8.26
CA GLY A 117 17.32 -10.36 7.20
C GLY A 117 17.20 -9.42 6.01
N ARG A 118 16.53 -9.91 4.97
CA ARG A 118 16.34 -9.20 3.72
C ARG A 118 14.99 -8.49 3.70
N PHE A 119 15.00 -7.24 3.27
CA PHE A 119 13.82 -6.40 3.09
C PHE A 119 13.94 -5.74 1.71
N ARG A 120 13.06 -6.09 0.77
CA ARG A 120 13.07 -5.48 -0.57
C ARG A 120 11.74 -5.65 -1.30
N THR A 121 11.51 -4.76 -2.25
CA THR A 121 10.50 -4.94 -3.29
C THR A 121 11.13 -5.62 -4.49
N ARG A 122 10.42 -6.50 -5.16
CA ARG A 122 10.75 -6.96 -6.53
C ARG A 122 9.52 -6.88 -7.39
N VAL A 123 9.66 -6.35 -8.60
CA VAL A 123 8.67 -6.51 -9.65
C VAL A 123 9.20 -7.59 -10.58
N ILE A 124 8.47 -8.69 -10.72
CA ILE A 124 8.82 -9.78 -11.64
C ILE A 124 7.76 -9.82 -12.71
N THR A 125 8.19 -9.65 -13.96
CA THR A 125 7.32 -9.77 -15.13
C THR A 125 7.53 -11.14 -15.74
N GLU A 126 6.50 -11.99 -15.69
CA GLU A 126 6.47 -13.27 -16.39
C GLU A 126 5.48 -13.12 -17.55
N GLY A 127 6.00 -13.11 -18.78
CA GLY A 127 5.22 -12.74 -19.96
C GLY A 127 4.77 -11.27 -19.93
N VAL A 128 3.44 -11.04 -19.95
CA VAL A 128 2.83 -9.71 -19.95
C VAL A 128 2.23 -9.29 -18.60
N THR A 129 2.28 -10.17 -17.59
CA THR A 129 1.64 -9.93 -16.30
C THR A 129 2.72 -9.67 -15.24
N PRO A 130 2.87 -8.42 -14.77
CA PRO A 130 3.80 -8.14 -13.69
C PRO A 130 3.28 -8.73 -12.37
N SER A 131 4.19 -8.98 -11.44
CA SER A 131 3.87 -9.37 -10.07
C SER A 131 4.72 -8.58 -9.09
N LEU A 132 4.09 -8.11 -8.01
CA LEU A 132 4.73 -7.38 -6.92
C LEU A 132 5.13 -8.35 -5.81
N HIS A 133 6.39 -8.34 -5.42
CA HIS A 133 6.90 -9.17 -4.33
C HIS A 133 7.46 -8.27 -3.24
N VAL A 134 7.05 -8.52 -2.00
CA VAL A 134 7.54 -7.82 -0.82
C VAL A 134 8.20 -8.84 0.10
N ASP A 135 9.54 -8.80 0.18
CA ASP A 135 10.30 -9.76 0.97
C ASP A 135 10.43 -9.25 2.43
N TYR A 136 10.12 -10.11 3.41
CA TYR A 136 10.37 -9.93 4.85
C TYR A 136 11.15 -11.13 5.39
N LYS A 137 12.47 -10.97 5.54
CA LYS A 137 13.37 -12.05 5.97
C LYS A 137 13.22 -13.28 5.07
N ARG A 138 12.66 -14.39 5.58
CA ARG A 138 12.42 -15.63 4.81
C ARG A 138 10.98 -15.72 4.32
N SER A 139 10.11 -14.81 4.74
CA SER A 139 8.71 -14.73 4.32
C SER A 139 8.55 -13.69 3.21
N ARG A 140 7.46 -13.77 2.44
CA ARG A 140 7.18 -12.82 1.35
C ARG A 140 5.69 -12.64 1.14
N ILE A 141 5.31 -11.47 0.65
CA ILE A 141 4.02 -11.27 -0.02
C ILE A 141 4.25 -11.31 -1.53
N LYS A 142 3.40 -12.04 -2.25
CA LYS A 142 3.29 -11.99 -3.71
C LYS A 142 1.91 -11.48 -4.06
N GLN A 143 1.85 -10.42 -4.86
CA GLN A 143 0.63 -9.89 -5.43
C GLN A 143 0.70 -9.93 -6.96
N TYR A 144 -0.36 -10.40 -7.61
CA TYR A 144 -0.40 -10.55 -9.06
C TYR A 144 -1.82 -10.65 -9.60
N HIS A 145 -1.97 -10.34 -10.89
CA HIS A 145 -3.21 -10.51 -11.63
C HIS A 145 -3.34 -11.99 -12.04
N LYS A 146 -4.20 -12.73 -11.33
CA LYS A 146 -4.42 -14.17 -11.52
C LYS A 146 -5.39 -14.40 -12.67
N GLU A 147 -4.95 -15.22 -13.64
CA GLU A 147 -5.72 -15.68 -14.80
C GLU A 147 -6.41 -14.56 -15.60
N GLY A 148 -5.91 -13.33 -15.52
CA GLY A 148 -6.59 -12.20 -16.17
C GLY A 148 -7.93 -11.81 -15.56
N GLN A 149 -8.32 -12.36 -14.40
CA GLN A 149 -9.68 -12.25 -13.82
C GLN A 149 -9.69 -11.70 -12.38
N ALA A 150 -8.64 -11.95 -11.61
CA ALA A 150 -8.63 -11.66 -10.18
C ALA A 150 -7.32 -11.06 -9.70
N LEU A 151 -7.35 -10.24 -8.66
CA LEU A 151 -6.16 -9.82 -7.92
C LEU A 151 -5.91 -10.79 -6.77
N ARG A 152 -4.75 -11.46 -6.75
CA ARG A 152 -4.36 -12.33 -5.65
C ARG A 152 -3.24 -11.69 -4.85
N THR A 153 -3.44 -11.56 -3.54
CA THR A 153 -2.44 -11.18 -2.55
C THR A 153 -2.18 -12.36 -1.64
N GLU A 154 -0.94 -12.83 -1.59
CA GLU A 154 -0.58 -14.05 -0.87
C GLU A 154 0.67 -13.86 -0.02
N THR A 155 0.56 -14.19 1.27
CA THR A 155 1.70 -14.24 2.19
C THR A 155 2.20 -15.67 2.30
N THR A 156 3.45 -15.90 1.89
CA THR A 156 4.19 -17.14 2.15
C THR A 156 5.06 -16.97 3.40
N ILE A 157 4.88 -17.83 4.40
CA ILE A 157 5.71 -17.94 5.60
C ILE A 157 6.60 -19.18 5.46
N ASN A 158 7.90 -18.98 5.18
CA ASN A 158 8.89 -20.07 5.11
C ASN A 158 9.65 -20.30 6.43
N ASP A 159 9.58 -19.36 7.38
CA ASP A 159 10.12 -19.55 8.72
C ASP A 159 9.23 -18.88 9.77
N THR A 160 8.53 -19.70 10.55
CA THR A 160 7.63 -19.23 11.61
C THR A 160 8.36 -18.40 12.65
N ARG A 161 9.67 -18.60 12.82
CA ARG A 161 10.50 -17.88 13.78
C ARG A 161 10.72 -16.42 13.41
N ASP A 162 10.53 -16.04 12.13
CA ASP A 162 10.53 -14.63 11.72
C ASP A 162 9.50 -13.82 12.51
N PHE A 163 8.43 -14.48 12.94
CA PHE A 163 7.31 -13.94 13.71
C PHE A 163 7.33 -14.31 15.19
N ARG A 164 8.40 -14.97 15.68
CA ARG A 164 8.52 -15.52 17.03
C ARG A 164 7.47 -16.60 17.35
N VAL A 165 7.03 -17.33 16.32
CA VAL A 165 6.08 -18.43 16.44
C VAL A 165 6.82 -19.76 16.25
N GLY A 166 6.52 -20.78 17.07
CA GLY A 166 7.13 -22.10 16.92
C GLY A 166 6.69 -22.82 15.63
N ARG A 167 7.42 -23.85 15.20
CA ARG A 167 7.12 -24.56 13.95
C ARG A 167 6.00 -25.60 14.03
N LEU A 168 5.58 -25.99 15.23
CA LEU A 168 4.61 -27.08 15.40
C LEU A 168 3.24 -26.70 14.84
N LEU A 169 2.52 -27.68 14.31
CA LEU A 169 1.22 -27.49 13.64
C LEU A 169 0.17 -26.80 14.53
N ARG A 170 0.25 -26.97 15.86
CA ARG A 170 -0.59 -26.25 16.83
C ARG A 170 -0.54 -24.72 16.69
N ASN A 171 0.51 -24.18 16.05
CA ASN A 171 0.68 -22.76 15.84
C ASN A 171 0.06 -22.26 14.52
N LEU A 172 -0.55 -23.14 13.71
CA LEU A 172 -1.20 -22.76 12.46
C LEU A 172 -2.26 -21.65 12.64
N PRO A 173 -3.10 -21.61 13.69
CA PRO A 173 -4.05 -20.52 13.91
C PRO A 173 -3.37 -19.15 14.00
N GLU A 174 -2.25 -19.06 14.73
CA GLU A 174 -1.51 -17.81 14.86
C GLU A 174 -0.84 -17.41 13.54
N LEU A 175 -0.30 -18.37 12.79
CA LEU A 175 0.25 -18.11 11.45
C LEU A 175 -0.83 -17.64 10.46
N ARG A 176 -2.04 -18.23 10.51
CA ARG A 176 -3.20 -17.78 9.73
C ARG A 176 -3.52 -16.32 10.04
N ARG A 177 -3.61 -15.98 11.34
CA ARG A 177 -3.88 -14.61 11.80
C ARG A 177 -2.84 -13.63 11.24
N ILE A 178 -1.55 -13.98 11.32
CA ILE A 178 -0.45 -13.15 10.81
C ILE A 178 -0.51 -13.00 9.29
N GLY A 179 -0.63 -14.11 8.55
CA GLY A 179 -0.61 -14.11 7.09
C GLY A 179 -1.79 -13.38 6.47
N PHE A 180 -3.01 -13.62 6.96
CA PHE A 180 -4.18 -12.89 6.47
C PHE A 180 -4.16 -11.42 6.86
N ALA A 181 -3.70 -11.07 8.07
CA ALA A 181 -3.54 -9.67 8.46
C ALA A 181 -2.50 -8.95 7.59
N ALA A 182 -1.40 -9.61 7.23
CA ALA A 182 -0.39 -9.04 6.33
C ALA A 182 -0.96 -8.76 4.93
N ASN A 183 -1.76 -9.69 4.37
CA ASN A 183 -2.47 -9.44 3.10
C ASN A 183 -3.42 -8.25 3.20
N ARG A 184 -4.19 -8.12 4.29
CA ARG A 184 -5.12 -7.00 4.48
C ARG A 184 -4.39 -5.66 4.59
N ARG A 185 -3.32 -5.59 5.38
CA ARG A 185 -2.51 -4.37 5.52
C ARG A 185 -1.85 -3.94 4.21
N MET A 186 -1.42 -4.91 3.39
CA MET A 186 -0.92 -4.61 2.04
C MET A 186 -1.98 -3.86 1.23
N LEU A 187 -3.20 -4.40 1.17
CA LEU A 187 -4.31 -3.78 0.44
C LEU A 187 -4.73 -2.42 1.04
N GLU A 188 -4.71 -2.28 2.37
CA GLU A 188 -5.01 -1.01 3.04
C GLU A 188 -4.00 0.10 2.64
N ILE A 189 -2.71 -0.24 2.58
CA ILE A 189 -1.65 0.68 2.13
C ILE A 189 -1.87 1.09 0.66
N GLU A 190 -2.25 0.14 -0.19
CA GLU A 190 -2.52 0.39 -1.62
C GLU A 190 -3.76 1.25 -1.81
N GLN A 191 -4.86 0.95 -1.11
CA GLN A 191 -6.11 1.70 -1.17
C GLN A 191 -5.91 3.16 -0.76
N ILE A 192 -5.25 3.38 0.38
CA ILE A 192 -4.89 4.70 0.88
C ILE A 192 -4.15 5.54 -0.17
N SER A 193 -3.27 4.89 -0.94
CA SER A 193 -2.47 5.56 -1.93
C SER A 193 -3.31 6.03 -3.13
N HIS A 194 -4.29 5.24 -3.57
CA HIS A 194 -5.02 5.49 -4.82
C HIS A 194 -6.26 6.38 -4.71
N ASP A 195 -6.96 6.42 -3.57
CA ASP A 195 -8.16 7.26 -3.39
C ASP A 195 -7.81 8.66 -2.88
N CYS A 196 -7.12 9.44 -3.71
CA CYS A 196 -6.70 10.80 -3.37
C CYS A 196 -7.51 11.90 -4.06
N ALA A 197 -8.67 11.60 -4.66
CA ALA A 197 -9.48 12.64 -5.32
C ALA A 197 -9.95 13.68 -4.29
N LEU A 198 -9.89 14.97 -4.67
CA LEU A 198 -10.25 16.07 -3.77
C LEU A 198 -11.30 16.94 -4.48
N GLY A 199 -12.45 17.14 -3.82
CA GLY A 199 -13.53 17.98 -4.36
C GLY A 199 -13.12 19.45 -4.42
N GLU A 200 -13.77 20.21 -5.31
CA GLU A 200 -13.44 21.62 -5.56
C GLU A 200 -13.50 22.48 -4.29
N ASP A 201 -14.55 22.36 -3.48
CA ASP A 201 -14.68 23.13 -2.23
C ASP A 201 -13.53 22.85 -1.27
N ALA A 202 -13.21 21.56 -1.09
CA ALA A 202 -12.10 21.14 -0.23
C ALA A 202 -10.75 21.64 -0.75
N PHE A 203 -10.61 21.79 -2.08
CA PHE A 203 -9.42 22.33 -2.72
C PHE A 203 -9.31 23.84 -2.50
N GLN A 204 -10.39 24.58 -2.75
CA GLN A 204 -10.45 26.03 -2.59
C GLN A 204 -10.25 26.46 -1.13
N ASP A 205 -10.77 25.68 -0.18
CA ASP A 205 -10.55 25.88 1.25
C ASP A 205 -9.07 25.96 1.62
N LEU A 206 -8.23 25.13 0.99
CA LEU A 206 -6.79 25.11 1.24
C LEU A 206 -6.06 26.28 0.60
N GLN A 207 -6.63 26.92 -0.43
CA GLN A 207 -6.05 28.10 -1.09
C GLN A 207 -6.24 29.39 -0.29
N ARG A 208 -7.06 29.38 0.75
CA ARG A 208 -7.42 30.57 1.54
C ARG A 208 -6.91 30.46 2.99
N ALA A 209 -6.66 31.61 3.59
CA ALA A 209 -6.33 31.65 5.02
C ALA A 209 -7.58 31.30 5.83
N ARG A 210 -7.42 30.50 6.89
CA ARG A 210 -8.53 30.09 7.76
C ARG A 210 -8.36 30.62 9.17
N HIS A 211 -9.49 30.87 9.83
CA HIS A 211 -9.55 31.19 11.25
C HIS A 211 -10.21 30.04 11.99
N VAL A 212 -9.55 29.52 13.02
CA VAL A 212 -10.02 28.38 13.81
C VAL A 212 -9.79 28.72 15.27
N HIS A 213 -10.85 28.78 16.08
CA HIS A 213 -10.76 29.11 17.51
C HIS A 213 -9.89 30.35 17.80
N GLY A 214 -10.15 31.46 17.09
CA GLY A 214 -9.41 32.72 17.24
C GLY A 214 -8.00 32.72 16.63
N GLN A 215 -7.57 31.61 16.01
CA GLN A 215 -6.24 31.47 15.44
C GLN A 215 -6.26 31.51 13.91
N ARG A 216 -5.47 32.41 13.32
CA ARG A 216 -5.25 32.45 11.87
C ARG A 216 -4.22 31.39 11.44
N ALA A 217 -4.55 30.66 10.38
CA ALA A 217 -3.67 29.72 9.68
C ALA A 217 -3.56 30.15 8.20
N PRO A 218 -2.34 30.45 7.71
CA PRO A 218 -2.16 30.79 6.30
C PRO A 218 -2.50 29.65 5.34
N ALA A 219 -2.96 30.01 4.13
CA ALA A 219 -3.36 29.11 3.06
C ALA A 219 -2.25 28.14 2.65
N LEU A 220 -2.57 26.86 2.42
CA LEU A 220 -1.67 25.87 1.83
C LEU A 220 -1.82 25.89 0.30
N ARG A 221 -1.18 26.88 -0.33
CA ARG A 221 -1.31 27.14 -1.77
C ARG A 221 -0.80 25.97 -2.60
N PHE A 222 -1.58 25.55 -3.60
CA PHE A 222 -1.31 24.34 -4.38
C PHE A 222 0.07 24.29 -5.04
N ALA A 223 0.44 25.32 -5.82
CA ALA A 223 1.70 25.31 -6.56
C ALA A 223 2.90 25.88 -5.77
N ASP A 224 2.73 26.23 -4.49
CA ASP A 224 3.83 26.75 -3.67
C ASP A 224 4.87 25.63 -3.42
N PRO A 225 6.15 25.80 -3.82
CA PRO A 225 7.18 24.77 -3.64
C PRO A 225 7.38 24.35 -2.20
N LYS A 226 7.21 25.27 -1.23
CA LYS A 226 7.31 24.98 0.21
C LYS A 226 6.15 24.12 0.67
N VAL A 227 4.94 24.38 0.19
CA VAL A 227 3.77 23.55 0.50
C VAL A 227 3.91 22.17 -0.14
N GLN A 228 4.36 22.10 -1.39
CA GLN A 228 4.62 20.83 -2.07
C GLN A 228 5.67 19.99 -1.34
N ALA A 229 6.81 20.57 -0.97
CA ALA A 229 7.83 19.87 -0.18
C ALA A 229 7.32 19.43 1.19
N LEU A 230 6.51 20.25 1.87
CA LEU A 230 5.92 19.91 3.16
C LEU A 230 4.96 18.72 3.03
N LEU A 231 4.02 18.75 2.09
CA LEU A 231 3.05 17.68 1.86
C LEU A 231 3.72 16.41 1.33
N GLN A 232 4.75 16.54 0.49
CA GLN A 232 5.57 15.42 0.04
C GLN A 232 6.32 14.76 1.19
N ALA A 233 6.76 15.54 2.18
CA ALA A 233 7.33 14.98 3.40
C ALA A 233 6.29 14.16 4.18
N LEU A 234 5.06 14.66 4.32
CA LEU A 234 4.01 13.98 5.08
C LEU A 234 3.65 12.61 4.50
N VAL A 235 3.61 12.49 3.16
CA VAL A 235 3.32 11.21 2.48
C VAL A 235 4.54 10.29 2.38
N MET A 236 5.68 10.65 2.97
CA MET A 236 6.71 9.65 3.20
C MET A 236 6.10 8.53 4.02
N PHE A 237 6.18 7.32 3.50
CA PHE A 237 5.49 6.20 4.12
C PHE A 237 5.84 6.04 5.61
N VAL A 238 7.11 6.26 5.96
CA VAL A 238 7.57 6.19 7.34
C VAL A 238 6.87 7.19 8.28
N PHE A 239 6.25 8.25 7.77
CA PHE A 239 5.43 9.20 8.52
C PHE A 239 3.97 8.78 8.55
N VAL A 240 3.41 8.31 7.43
CA VAL A 240 2.05 7.72 7.38
C VAL A 240 1.94 6.55 8.36
N ALA A 241 2.97 5.71 8.40
CA ALA A 241 3.07 4.47 9.16
C ALA A 241 3.00 4.62 10.69
N ARG A 242 3.84 5.50 11.22
CA ARG A 242 4.14 5.59 12.66
C ARG A 242 3.91 6.98 13.21
N GLY A 243 3.47 7.92 12.38
CA GLY A 243 3.53 9.35 12.65
C GLY A 243 4.95 9.89 12.59
N PHE A 244 5.12 11.14 13.00
CA PHE A 244 6.40 11.87 12.94
C PHE A 244 6.49 12.91 14.06
N THR A 245 7.71 13.27 14.43
CA THR A 245 8.01 14.37 15.36
C THR A 245 8.35 15.65 14.60
N ASN A 246 8.51 16.78 15.31
CA ASN A 246 9.06 18.00 14.74
C ASN A 246 10.44 17.75 14.10
N GLN A 247 11.32 17.04 14.81
CA GLN A 247 12.66 16.72 14.30
C GLN A 247 12.60 15.89 13.02
N ASP A 248 11.77 14.85 12.99
CA ASP A 248 11.61 13.99 11.82
C ASP A 248 11.18 14.81 10.58
N LEU A 249 10.12 15.60 10.72
CA LEU A 249 9.56 16.39 9.61
C LEU A 249 10.54 17.48 9.16
N ARG A 250 11.27 18.11 10.09
CA ARG A 250 12.27 19.14 9.79
C ARG A 250 13.43 18.62 8.95
N GLN A 251 13.93 17.43 9.26
CA GLN A 251 15.00 16.78 8.49
C GLN A 251 14.52 16.45 7.07
N ALA A 252 13.35 15.83 6.96
CA ALA A 252 12.70 15.52 5.70
C ALA A 252 12.45 16.76 4.82
N TYR A 253 11.89 17.80 5.41
CA TYR A 253 11.51 19.03 4.73
C TYR A 253 12.73 19.81 4.21
N ALA A 254 13.81 19.88 4.99
CA ALA A 254 15.06 20.51 4.55
C ALA A 254 15.60 19.82 3.28
N VAL A 255 15.66 18.48 3.27
CA VAL A 255 16.16 17.71 2.13
C VAL A 255 15.30 17.95 0.88
N LEU A 256 13.97 17.97 1.02
CA LEU A 256 13.06 18.20 -0.12
C LEU A 256 13.13 19.62 -0.69
N LEU A 257 13.60 20.59 0.10
CA LEU A 257 13.90 21.95 -0.36
C LEU A 257 15.32 22.11 -0.90
N GLY A 258 16.14 21.06 -0.91
CA GLY A 258 17.55 21.13 -1.29
C GLY A 258 18.43 21.84 -0.26
N LEU A 259 17.96 21.95 0.99
CA LEU A 259 18.68 22.57 2.11
C LEU A 259 19.43 21.50 2.94
N ARG A 260 20.47 21.94 3.64
CA ARG A 260 21.24 21.08 4.54
C ARG A 260 20.46 20.77 5.82
N PRO A 261 20.67 19.57 6.42
CA PRO A 261 20.09 19.25 7.72
C PRO A 261 20.49 20.30 8.77
N GLY A 262 19.50 20.95 9.38
CA GLY A 262 19.73 21.99 10.40
C GLY A 262 19.39 23.41 9.97
N GLU A 263 19.32 23.69 8.67
CA GLU A 263 19.01 25.05 8.16
C GLU A 263 17.55 25.46 8.41
N ILE A 264 16.64 24.48 8.50
CA ILE A 264 15.30 24.73 9.04
C ILE A 264 15.36 24.66 10.57
N GLY A 265 15.01 25.76 11.23
CA GLY A 265 14.94 25.86 12.68
C GLY A 265 13.71 25.17 13.30
N PRO A 266 13.77 24.77 14.59
CA PRO A 266 12.64 24.14 15.28
C PRO A 266 11.37 25.02 15.30
N GLY A 267 11.52 26.33 15.49
CA GLY A 267 10.41 27.30 15.50
C GLY A 267 9.66 27.36 14.17
N HIS A 268 10.39 27.33 13.04
CA HIS A 268 9.78 27.25 11.71
C HIS A 268 8.95 25.97 11.57
N MET A 269 9.47 24.83 12.02
CA MET A 269 8.71 23.58 11.93
C MET A 269 7.52 23.55 12.91
N SER A 270 7.63 24.17 14.09
CA SER A 270 6.49 24.35 14.99
C SER A 270 5.38 25.20 14.35
N TYR A 271 5.74 26.23 13.58
CA TYR A 271 4.81 27.01 12.79
C TYR A 271 4.11 26.16 11.72
N GLU A 272 4.84 25.39 10.92
CA GLU A 272 4.23 24.52 9.89
C GLU A 272 3.35 23.42 10.51
N LEU A 273 3.77 22.79 11.61
CA LEU A 273 2.96 21.81 12.35
C LEU A 273 1.67 22.43 12.86
N ARG A 274 1.72 23.64 13.41
CA ARG A 274 0.53 24.38 13.82
C ARG A 274 -0.38 24.66 12.63
N ARG A 275 0.17 25.11 11.51
CA ARG A 275 -0.57 25.41 10.28
C ARG A 275 -1.27 24.15 9.74
N LEU A 276 -0.58 23.02 9.65
CA LEU A 276 -1.15 21.73 9.24
C LEU A 276 -2.27 21.26 10.17
N ARG A 277 -2.10 21.42 11.49
CA ARG A 277 -3.13 21.08 12.50
C ARG A 277 -4.36 21.95 12.38
N LEU A 278 -4.16 23.27 12.24
CA LEU A 278 -5.26 24.19 12.04
C LEU A 278 -5.99 23.87 10.74
N HIS A 279 -5.29 23.39 9.70
CA HIS A 279 -5.90 22.89 8.48
C HIS A 279 -6.59 21.51 8.61
N GLY A 280 -6.47 20.85 9.76
CA GLY A 280 -7.04 19.52 10.01
C GLY A 280 -6.34 18.40 9.25
N LEU A 281 -5.15 18.64 8.71
CA LEU A 281 -4.40 17.63 7.94
C LEU A 281 -3.62 16.68 8.86
N ILE A 282 -3.25 17.14 10.04
CA ILE A 282 -2.53 16.33 11.03
C ILE A 282 -3.14 16.53 12.40
N GLU A 283 -2.94 15.56 13.27
CA GLU A 283 -3.32 15.63 14.67
C GLU A 283 -2.16 15.18 15.57
N ARG A 284 -2.15 15.65 16.81
CA ARG A 284 -1.12 15.30 17.78
C ARG A 284 -1.54 14.03 18.52
N VAL A 285 -0.66 13.05 18.58
CA VAL A 285 -0.89 11.82 19.34
C VAL A 285 -0.83 12.14 20.84
N PRO A 286 -1.88 11.83 21.62
CA PRO A 286 -1.94 12.15 23.05
C PRO A 286 -0.72 11.64 23.82
N LYS A 287 -0.26 12.42 24.79
CA LYS A 287 0.89 12.09 25.67
C LYS A 287 2.23 11.87 24.94
N THR A 288 2.37 12.30 23.69
CA THR A 288 3.63 12.20 22.94
C THR A 288 3.98 13.51 22.22
N HIS A 289 5.20 13.58 21.67
CA HIS A 289 5.62 14.63 20.73
C HIS A 289 5.38 14.26 19.27
N ARG A 290 4.56 13.24 19.00
CA ARG A 290 4.27 12.73 17.67
C ARG A 290 2.99 13.32 17.10
N TYR A 291 2.98 13.43 15.78
CA TYR A 291 1.84 13.80 14.96
C TYR A 291 1.54 12.66 14.00
N GLN A 292 0.27 12.54 13.62
CA GLN A 292 -0.19 11.61 12.59
C GLN A 292 -1.05 12.35 11.58
N LEU A 293 -1.06 11.86 10.34
CA LEU A 293 -1.96 12.35 9.31
C LEU A 293 -3.39 11.96 9.67
N THR A 294 -4.32 12.88 9.44
CA THR A 294 -5.75 12.54 9.37
C THR A 294 -6.05 11.92 7.99
N ASN A 295 -7.21 11.27 7.83
CA ASN A 295 -7.63 10.78 6.51
C ASN A 295 -7.67 11.91 5.46
N ARG A 296 -8.21 13.08 5.85
CA ARG A 296 -8.20 14.29 5.03
C ARG A 296 -6.77 14.71 4.67
N GLY A 297 -5.88 14.74 5.65
CA GLY A 297 -4.48 15.12 5.44
C GLY A 297 -3.76 14.24 4.44
N LEU A 298 -3.97 12.93 4.54
CA LEU A 298 -3.38 11.94 3.64
C LEU A 298 -3.92 12.10 2.22
N GLN A 299 -5.24 12.20 2.07
CA GLN A 299 -5.90 12.45 0.79
C GLN A 299 -5.39 13.75 0.14
N THR A 300 -5.37 14.85 0.91
CA THR A 300 -4.86 16.16 0.46
C THR A 300 -3.40 16.10 0.03
N ALA A 301 -2.53 15.51 0.85
CA ALA A 301 -1.11 15.49 0.56
C ALA A 301 -0.82 14.62 -0.67
N LEU A 302 -1.51 13.49 -0.84
CA LEU A 302 -1.43 12.66 -2.05
C LEU A 302 -1.94 13.41 -3.28
N PHE A 303 -3.12 14.05 -3.20
CA PHE A 303 -3.67 14.85 -4.30
C PHE A 303 -2.69 15.93 -4.77
N TYR A 304 -2.25 16.77 -3.82
CA TYR A 304 -1.38 17.90 -4.09
C TYR A 304 -0.09 17.46 -4.77
N THR A 305 0.56 16.46 -4.18
CA THR A 305 1.88 16.03 -4.64
C THR A 305 1.81 15.26 -5.96
N ARG A 306 0.76 14.46 -6.18
CA ARG A 306 0.58 13.70 -7.41
C ARG A 306 0.19 14.60 -8.58
N VAL A 307 -0.83 15.43 -8.43
CA VAL A 307 -1.28 16.33 -9.50
C VAL A 307 -0.14 17.27 -9.86
N TYR A 308 0.55 17.85 -8.88
CA TYR A 308 1.69 18.73 -9.14
C TYR A 308 2.84 17.98 -9.84
N SER A 309 3.28 16.84 -9.30
CA SER A 309 4.49 16.17 -9.79
C SER A 309 4.29 15.38 -11.08
N ARG A 310 3.07 14.90 -11.37
CA ARG A 310 2.77 14.02 -12.50
C ARG A 310 2.02 14.70 -13.63
N ILE A 311 1.22 15.73 -13.32
CA ILE A 311 0.40 16.42 -14.32
C ILE A 311 0.98 17.81 -14.57
N LEU A 312 0.98 18.67 -13.55
CA LEU A 312 1.33 20.08 -13.74
C LEU A 312 2.81 20.26 -14.12
N ARG A 313 3.75 19.78 -13.31
CA ARG A 313 5.18 19.97 -13.54
C ARG A 313 5.65 19.37 -14.87
N PRO A 314 5.29 18.11 -15.24
CA PRO A 314 5.65 17.56 -16.54
C PRO A 314 4.91 18.26 -17.69
N GLY A 315 3.64 18.61 -17.52
CA GLY A 315 2.86 19.35 -18.52
C GLY A 315 3.49 20.71 -18.84
N LEU A 316 3.86 21.47 -17.82
CA LEU A 316 4.58 22.74 -17.96
C LEU A 316 5.91 22.58 -18.70
N ALA A 317 6.64 21.49 -18.46
CA ALA A 317 7.87 21.20 -19.19
C ALA A 317 7.63 20.93 -20.69
N LEU A 318 6.51 20.30 -21.05
CA LEU A 318 6.15 20.00 -22.44
C LEU A 318 5.68 21.25 -23.22
N VAL A 319 4.97 22.17 -22.57
CA VAL A 319 4.48 23.40 -23.19
C VAL A 319 5.48 24.56 -23.10
N SER A 320 6.58 24.39 -22.36
CA SER A 320 7.63 25.41 -22.23
C SER A 320 8.23 25.78 -23.60
N PRO A 321 8.49 27.07 -23.87
CA PRO A 321 9.23 27.51 -25.06
C PRO A 321 10.63 26.88 -25.18
N GLN A 322 11.20 26.44 -24.05
CA GLN A 322 12.52 25.81 -23.96
C GLN A 322 12.46 24.27 -23.91
N ALA A 323 11.31 23.66 -24.24
CA ALA A 323 11.16 22.22 -24.23
C ALA A 323 12.20 21.56 -25.18
N PRO A 324 12.88 20.47 -24.76
CA PRO A 324 13.81 19.75 -25.64
C PRO A 324 13.10 19.26 -26.89
N ALA A 325 13.76 19.33 -28.06
CA ALA A 325 13.21 18.92 -29.36
C ALA A 325 12.72 17.45 -29.42
N ALA A 326 13.16 16.61 -28.46
CA ALA A 326 12.76 15.22 -28.29
C ALA A 326 11.46 15.03 -27.46
N SER A 327 10.84 16.11 -26.97
CA SER A 327 9.50 16.04 -26.37
C SER A 327 8.50 15.61 -27.44
N PRO A 328 7.50 14.75 -27.14
CA PRO A 328 6.60 14.22 -28.17
C PRO A 328 5.91 15.36 -28.92
N ALA A 329 6.41 15.66 -30.11
CA ALA A 329 6.03 16.82 -30.93
C ALA A 329 4.55 16.84 -31.31
N SER A 330 3.84 15.72 -31.11
CA SER A 330 2.39 15.61 -31.26
C SER A 330 1.64 16.37 -30.15
N LEU A 331 2.02 16.21 -28.89
CA LEU A 331 1.27 16.82 -27.77
C LEU A 331 1.44 18.34 -27.74
N GLN A 332 2.66 18.82 -27.99
CA GLN A 332 2.95 20.26 -28.05
C GLN A 332 2.21 20.92 -29.23
N ARG A 333 2.15 20.26 -30.39
CA ARG A 333 1.35 20.73 -31.53
C ARG A 333 -0.14 20.75 -31.20
N SER A 334 -0.69 19.66 -30.65
CA SER A 334 -2.10 19.62 -30.25
C SER A 334 -2.46 20.70 -29.24
N PHE A 335 -1.59 20.98 -28.26
CA PHE A 335 -1.79 22.08 -27.32
C PHE A 335 -1.79 23.45 -28.01
N ARG A 336 -0.82 23.72 -28.88
CA ARG A 336 -0.78 24.99 -29.64
C ARG A 336 -1.99 25.15 -30.56
N THR A 337 -2.41 24.08 -31.24
CA THR A 337 -3.60 24.11 -32.08
C THR A 337 -4.86 24.37 -31.26
N ALA A 338 -4.99 23.73 -30.09
CA ALA A 338 -6.10 24.00 -29.18
C ALA A 338 -6.09 25.44 -28.65
N GLU A 339 -4.92 25.95 -28.24
CA GLU A 339 -4.73 27.34 -27.80
C GLU A 339 -5.10 28.35 -28.90
N GLN A 340 -4.63 28.12 -30.13
CA GLN A 340 -4.99 28.96 -31.29
C GLN A 340 -6.49 28.93 -31.57
N ALA A 341 -7.14 27.76 -31.50
CA ALA A 341 -8.58 27.64 -31.71
C ALA A 341 -9.39 28.36 -30.61
N VAL A 342 -8.98 28.24 -29.35
CA VAL A 342 -9.62 28.94 -28.23
C VAL A 342 -9.45 30.46 -28.36
N ASN A 343 -8.24 30.94 -28.67
CA ASN A 343 -7.99 32.37 -28.84
C ASN A 343 -8.79 32.94 -30.01
N ALA A 344 -8.79 32.26 -31.16
CA ALA A 344 -9.59 32.67 -32.32
C ALA A 344 -11.10 32.71 -32.00
N TRP A 345 -11.59 31.78 -31.18
CA TRP A 345 -12.97 31.80 -30.70
C TRP A 345 -13.25 32.96 -29.74
N CYS A 346 -12.37 33.22 -28.76
CA CYS A 346 -12.48 34.37 -27.86
C CYS A 346 -12.51 35.70 -28.62
N ASP A 347 -11.66 35.84 -29.65
CA ASP A 347 -11.60 37.00 -30.53
C ASP A 347 -12.91 37.17 -31.34
N GLN A 348 -13.48 36.07 -31.83
CA GLN A 348 -14.76 36.07 -32.56
C GLN A 348 -15.95 36.43 -31.67
N VAL A 349 -15.98 35.95 -30.43
CA VAL A 349 -17.08 36.21 -29.48
C VAL A 349 -16.93 37.58 -28.79
N LYS A 350 -15.84 38.32 -29.05
CA LYS A 350 -15.49 39.59 -28.38
C LYS A 350 -15.60 39.48 -26.86
N ILE A 351 -15.17 38.36 -26.29
CA ILE A 351 -14.97 38.28 -24.85
C ILE A 351 -13.70 39.09 -24.57
N ALA A 352 -13.88 40.41 -24.43
CA ALA A 352 -12.88 41.26 -23.80
C ALA A 352 -12.71 40.75 -22.36
N ALA A 353 -11.46 40.48 -21.99
CA ALA A 353 -11.06 40.05 -20.65
C ALA A 353 -11.55 41.00 -19.55
#